data_AF-A0A6A1WW37-F1
#
_entry.id   AF-A0A6A1WW37-F1
#
_cell.length_a   1.000
_cell.length_b   1.000
_cell.length_c   1.000
_cell.angle_alpha   90.00
_cell.angle_beta   90.00
_cell.angle_gamma   90.00
#
_symmetry.space_group_name_H-M   'P 1'
#
loop_
_entity.id
_entity.type
_entity.pdbx_description
1 polymer ?
#
loop_
_entity_poly.entity_id
_entity_poly.type
_entity_poly.pdbx_seq_one_letter_code
_entity_poly.pdbx_strand_id
1 'polypeptide(L)'
;MASQEELGLLMAMNFAFTEGKYNGSTISVPGRNAVYAKVREMAVIGGSGLFRFARGYVQARTYKFNSTSGDAIVEYTVSVFHY
;
A
#
# COMPACT_ATOMS: atom_id res chain seq x y z
N MET A 1 10.03 -11.57 -7.50
CA MET A 1 9.05 -12.10 -6.54
C MET A 1 9.73 -12.19 -5.18
N ALA A 2 9.00 -11.97 -4.08
CA ALA A 2 9.53 -11.90 -2.72
C ALA A 2 9.28 -13.19 -1.90
N SER A 3 8.92 -14.28 -2.57
CA SER A 3 8.69 -15.60 -1.99
C SER A 3 9.02 -16.68 -3.03
N GLN A 4 9.44 -17.86 -2.58
CA GLN A 4 9.66 -19.05 -3.43
C GLN A 4 8.48 -20.03 -3.39
N GLU A 5 7.64 -19.95 -2.36
CA GLU A 5 6.56 -20.93 -2.10
C GLU A 5 5.18 -20.42 -2.52
N GLU A 6 5.00 -19.09 -2.59
CA GLU A 6 3.73 -18.46 -2.90
C GLU A 6 3.92 -17.22 -3.77
N LEU A 7 2.83 -16.70 -4.35
CA LEU A 7 2.85 -15.42 -5.06
C LEU A 7 2.97 -14.26 -4.06
N GLY A 8 4.20 -13.99 -3.65
CA GLY A 8 4.57 -12.87 -2.79
C GLY A 8 5.27 -11.77 -3.60
N LEU A 9 4.80 -10.54 -3.44
CA LEU A 9 5.42 -9.35 -4.03
C LEU A 9 6.11 -8.52 -2.93
N LEU A 10 7.18 -7.83 -3.31
CA LEU A 10 7.70 -6.71 -2.53
C LEU A 10 7.05 -5.45 -3.06
N MET A 11 6.27 -4.78 -2.22
CA MET A 11 5.81 -3.43 -2.49
C MET A 11 6.91 -2.47 -2.05
N ALA A 12 7.30 -1.58 -2.95
CA ALA A 12 8.19 -0.46 -2.69
C ALA A 12 7.60 0.73 -3.45
N MET A 13 6.52 1.31 -2.90
CA MET A 13 5.70 2.28 -3.59
C MET A 13 5.29 3.45 -2.70
N ASN A 14 4.84 4.51 -3.35
CA ASN A 14 4.19 5.64 -2.72
C ASN A 14 2.74 5.75 -3.18
N PHE A 15 1.84 6.12 -2.27
CA PHE A 15 0.57 6.71 -2.67
C PHE A 15 0.77 8.22 -2.80
N ALA A 16 0.55 8.75 -4.00
CA ALA A 16 0.60 10.18 -4.29
C ALA A 16 -0.83 10.70 -4.50
N PHE A 17 -1.26 11.63 -3.64
CA PHE A 17 -2.58 12.21 -3.69
C PHE A 17 -2.58 13.42 -4.63
N THR A 18 -3.51 13.47 -5.58
CA THR A 18 -3.56 14.51 -6.64
C THR A 18 -4.78 15.43 -6.52
N GLU A 19 -5.69 15.15 -5.59
CA GLU A 19 -6.93 15.91 -5.40
C GLU A 19 -7.34 15.97 -3.91
N GLY A 20 -8.29 16.86 -3.59
CA GLY A 20 -8.82 17.03 -2.24
C GLY A 20 -7.84 17.63 -1.23
N LYS A 21 -8.12 17.42 0.08
CA LYS A 21 -7.35 18.01 1.19
C LYS A 21 -5.86 17.64 1.16
N TYR A 22 -5.52 16.46 0.63
CA TYR A 22 -4.16 15.91 0.67
C TYR A 22 -3.38 16.09 -0.64
N ASN A 23 -3.91 16.86 -1.60
CA ASN A 23 -3.27 17.09 -2.90
C ASN A 23 -1.79 17.49 -2.77
N GLY A 24 -0.92 16.84 -3.54
CA GLY A 24 0.52 17.05 -3.57
C GLY A 24 1.29 16.34 -2.45
N SER A 25 0.59 15.69 -1.51
CA SER A 25 1.21 14.92 -0.42
C SER A 25 1.37 13.45 -0.82
N THR A 26 2.30 12.76 -0.16
CA THR A 26 2.54 11.32 -0.40
C THR A 26 2.70 10.55 0.90
N ILE A 27 2.43 9.25 0.88
CA ILE A 27 2.86 8.29 1.91
C ILE A 27 3.65 7.15 1.27
N SER A 28 4.68 6.67 1.97
CA SER A 28 5.56 5.60 1.51
C SER A 28 5.24 4.28 2.22
N VAL A 29 5.00 3.23 1.43
CA VAL A 29 4.50 1.94 1.92
C VAL A 29 5.33 0.77 1.38
N PRO A 30 6.51 0.51 1.93
CA PRO A 30 7.23 -0.71 1.66
C PRO A 30 6.62 -1.88 2.44
N GLY A 31 6.62 -3.08 1.85
CA GLY A 31 6.25 -4.27 2.59
C GLY A 31 5.98 -5.50 1.72
N ARG A 32 5.84 -6.64 2.39
CA ARG A 32 5.51 -7.92 1.76
C ARG A 32 4.01 -7.94 1.43
N ASN A 33 3.68 -8.29 0.19
CA ASN A 33 2.31 -8.45 -0.31
C ASN A 33 2.11 -9.88 -0.79
N ALA A 34 1.68 -10.75 0.12
CA ALA A 34 1.25 -12.11 -0.21
C ALA A 34 -0.16 -12.06 -0.81
N VAL A 35 -0.27 -12.18 -2.15
CA VAL A 35 -1.47 -11.78 -2.92
C VAL A 35 -2.74 -12.51 -2.48
N TYR A 36 -2.61 -13.75 -2.02
CA TYR A 36 -3.72 -14.61 -1.59
C TYR A 36 -4.11 -14.44 -0.11
N ALA A 37 -3.35 -13.67 0.68
CA ALA A 37 -3.73 -13.36 2.05
C ALA A 37 -4.96 -12.43 2.07
N LYS A 38 -5.95 -12.75 2.92
CA LYS A 38 -7.20 -11.98 3.04
C LYS A 38 -6.97 -10.51 3.38
N VAL A 39 -5.98 -10.24 4.24
CA VAL A 39 -5.53 -8.91 4.62
C VAL A 39 -4.01 -8.93 4.63
N ARG A 40 -3.41 -7.89 4.05
CA ARG A 40 -1.96 -7.69 4.12
C ARG A 40 -1.69 -6.35 4.75
N GLU A 41 -0.87 -6.36 5.79
CA GLU A 41 -0.45 -5.16 6.47
C GLU A 41 0.94 -4.74 5.98
N MET A 42 1.10 -3.47 5.64
CA MET A 42 2.39 -2.89 5.25
C MET A 42 2.58 -1.57 5.99
N ALA A 43 3.80 -1.30 6.43
CA ALA A 43 4.09 -0.12 7.23
C ALA A 43 4.04 1.16 6.39
N VAL A 44 3.50 2.22 6.96
CA VAL A 44 3.75 3.59 6.47
C VAL A 44 5.01 4.07 7.18
N ILE A 45 6.11 4.17 6.44
CA ILE A 45 7.43 4.52 6.99
C ILE A 45 7.74 6.02 6.89
N GLY A 46 6.88 6.78 6.23
CA GLY A 46 7.09 8.20 5.98
C GLY A 46 6.10 8.76 4.98
N GLY A 47 6.25 10.05 4.71
CA GLY A 47 5.44 10.78 3.75
C GLY A 47 6.02 12.17 3.46
N SER A 48 5.44 12.83 2.47
CA SER A 48 5.77 14.19 2.06
C SER A 48 4.55 15.11 2.14
N GLY A 49 4.77 16.41 2.01
CA GLY A 49 3.70 17.41 2.14
C GLY A 49 3.04 17.37 3.53
N LEU A 50 1.71 17.26 3.57
CA LEU A 50 0.94 17.17 4.81
C LEU A 50 1.26 15.90 5.62
N PHE A 51 1.77 14.85 4.98
CA PHE A 51 2.18 13.62 5.65
C PHE A 51 3.64 13.63 6.09
N ARG A 52 4.25 14.81 6.27
CA ARG A 52 5.62 14.90 6.80
C ARG A 52 5.68 14.25 8.19
N PHE A 53 6.70 13.42 8.39
CA PHE A 53 6.87 12.59 9.59
C PHE A 53 5.75 11.55 9.80
N ALA A 54 5.02 11.19 8.74
CA ALA A 54 3.98 10.19 8.82
C ALA A 54 4.50 8.83 9.32
N ARG A 55 3.72 8.21 10.20
CA ARG A 55 3.89 6.82 10.64
C ARG A 55 2.55 6.13 10.76
N GLY A 56 2.53 4.83 10.53
CA GLY A 56 1.30 4.05 10.62
C GLY A 56 1.37 2.78 9.80
N TYR A 57 0.24 2.36 9.26
CA TYR A 57 0.13 1.15 8.47
C TYR A 57 -1.00 1.25 7.44
N VAL A 58 -0.93 0.39 6.43
CA VAL A 58 -2.02 0.15 5.49
C VAL A 58 -2.48 -1.29 5.60
N GLN A 59 -3.77 -1.52 5.40
CA GLN A 59 -4.35 -2.85 5.20
C GLN A 59 -4.87 -2.96 3.77
N ALA A 60 -4.32 -3.91 3.02
CA ALA A 60 -4.69 -4.16 1.63
C ALA A 60 -5.56 -5.42 1.51
N ARG A 61 -6.72 -5.31 0.85
CA ARG A 61 -7.69 -6.40 0.61
C ARG A 61 -7.94 -6.56 -0.89
N THR A 62 -7.74 -7.75 -1.43
CA THR A 62 -7.93 -7.99 -2.87
C THR A 62 -9.42 -8.21 -3.10
N TYR A 63 -10.06 -7.34 -3.87
CA TYR A 63 -11.46 -7.49 -4.26
C TYR A 63 -11.60 -8.33 -5.53
N LYS A 64 -10.70 -8.13 -6.50
CA LYS A 64 -10.64 -8.90 -7.74
C LYS A 64 -9.19 -9.13 -8.14
N PHE A 65 -8.87 -10.32 -8.63
CA PHE A 65 -7.58 -10.62 -9.24
C PHE A 65 -7.79 -11.55 -10.44
N ASN A 66 -7.30 -11.14 -11.61
CA ASN A 66 -7.26 -11.95 -12.81
C ASN A 66 -5.83 -12.46 -13.00
N SER A 67 -5.61 -13.76 -12.73
CA SER A 67 -4.28 -14.36 -12.86
C SER A 67 -3.79 -14.48 -14.30
N THR A 68 -4.67 -14.40 -15.29
CA THR A 68 -4.30 -14.48 -16.72
C THR A 68 -3.74 -13.17 -17.22
N SER A 69 -4.38 -12.03 -16.89
CA SER A 69 -3.88 -10.69 -17.27
C SER A 69 -2.92 -10.09 -16.24
N GLY A 70 -2.99 -10.53 -14.99
CA GLY A 70 -2.30 -9.93 -13.85
C GLY A 70 -3.06 -8.76 -13.18
N ASP A 71 -4.22 -8.38 -13.70
CA ASP A 71 -4.97 -7.23 -13.19
C ASP A 71 -5.58 -7.51 -11.81
N ALA A 72 -5.48 -6.54 -10.91
CA ALA A 72 -6.08 -6.62 -9.59
C ALA A 72 -6.80 -5.32 -9.20
N ILE A 73 -7.90 -5.47 -8.48
CA ILE A 73 -8.56 -4.37 -7.75
C ILE A 73 -8.30 -4.63 -6.26
N VAL A 74 -7.59 -3.70 -5.63
CA VAL A 74 -7.17 -3.81 -4.23
C VAL A 74 -7.70 -2.61 -3.46
N GLU A 75 -8.49 -2.90 -2.42
CA GLU A 75 -8.92 -1.90 -1.45
C GLU A 75 -7.80 -1.66 -0.43
N TYR A 76 -7.53 -0.39 -0.14
CA TYR A 76 -6.57 0.02 0.87
C TYR A 76 -7.27 0.82 1.97
N THR A 77 -7.18 0.34 3.21
CA THR A 77 -7.48 1.14 4.40
C THR A 77 -6.17 1.65 4.97
N VAL A 78 -6.04 2.97 5.11
CA VAL A 78 -4.79 3.63 5.51
C VAL A 78 -4.99 4.32 6.85
N SER A 79 -4.19 3.94 7.85
CA SER A 79 -4.18 4.56 9.19
C SER A 79 -2.84 5.25 9.40
N VAL A 80 -2.84 6.59 9.47
CA VAL A 80 -1.62 7.40 9.52
C VAL A 80 -1.72 8.46 10.60
N PHE A 81 -0.67 8.56 11.40
CA PHE A 81 -0.39 9.72 12.25
C PHE A 81 0.59 10.64 11.52
N HIS A 82 0.28 11.93 11.47
CA HIS A 82 1.15 12.99 10.98
C HIS A 82 0.89 14.28 11.78
N TYR A 83 1.70 15.32 11.55
CA TYR A 83 1.56 16.64 12.20
C TYR A 83 0.74 17.61 11.34
#